data_AF-A0A2E3SLC3-F1
#
_entry.id   AF-A0A2E3SLC3-F1
#
_cell.length_a   1.000
_cell.length_b   1.000
_cell.length_c   1.000
_cell.angle_alpha   90.00
_cell.angle_beta   90.00
_cell.angle_gamma   90.00
#
_symmetry.space_group_name_H-M   'P 1'
#
loop_
_entity.id
_entity.type
_entity.pdbx_description
1 polymer ?
#
loop_
_entity_poly.entity_id
_entity_poly.type
_entity_poly.pdbx_seq_one_letter_code
_entity_poly.pdbx_strand_id
1 'polypeptide(L)'
;MSNFYFMEIYFLSMAILTLMSFYLAQSLRSAINNGQTVRNIAKVFCSIFCIFVASLFLYAHLSLNFISSIIIFTFHLFIVFFQMAMIWFPKPD
;
A
#
# COMPACT_ATOMS: atom_id res chain seq x y z
N MET A 1 -20.21 21.94 9.47
CA MET A 1 -19.49 21.18 10.52
C MET A 1 -19.42 19.69 10.21
N SER A 2 -20.54 18.99 9.95
CA SER A 2 -20.56 17.53 9.70
C SER A 2 -19.69 17.06 8.52
N ASN A 3 -19.66 17.81 7.42
CA ASN A 3 -18.90 17.44 6.21
C ASN A 3 -17.37 17.43 6.42
N PHE A 4 -16.87 18.24 7.36
CA PHE A 4 -15.44 18.32 7.66
C PHE A 4 -14.94 17.07 8.40
N TYR A 5 -15.66 16.64 9.44
CA TYR A 5 -15.35 15.41 10.17
C TYR A 5 -15.41 14.15 9.29
N PHE A 6 -16.36 14.09 8.35
CA PHE A 6 -16.45 12.97 7.40
C PHE A 6 -15.21 12.86 6.52
N MET A 7 -14.65 13.99 6.07
CA MET A 7 -13.41 14.00 5.29
C MET A 7 -12.20 13.56 6.13
N GLU A 8 -12.06 14.06 7.36
CA GLU A 8 -10.96 13.67 8.24
C GLU A 8 -10.99 12.18 8.58
N ILE A 9 -12.17 11.62 8.88
CA ILE A 9 -12.35 10.19 9.14
C ILE A 9 -12.01 9.36 7.90
N TYR A 10 -12.41 9.82 6.71
CA TYR A 10 -12.08 9.15 5.46
C TYR A 10 -10.57 9.11 5.21
N PHE A 11 -9.88 10.24 5.39
CA PHE A 11 -8.41 10.31 5.27
C PHE A 11 -7.71 9.41 6.31
N LEU A 12 -8.15 9.44 7.57
CA LEU A 12 -7.61 8.58 8.62
C LEU A 12 -7.80 7.09 8.28
N SER A 13 -8.99 6.71 7.79
CA SER A 13 -9.28 5.33 7.38
C SER A 13 -8.36 4.88 6.24
N MET A 14 -8.12 5.75 5.25
CA MET A 14 -7.21 5.47 4.14
C MET A 14 -5.75 5.31 4.59
N ALA A 15 -5.31 6.12 5.55
CA ALA A 15 -3.98 6.00 6.14
C ALA A 15 -3.83 4.67 6.91
N ILE A 16 -4.85 4.29 7.70
CA ILE A 16 -4.86 3.00 8.43
C ILE A 16 -4.85 1.82 7.45
N LEU A 17 -5.67 1.84 6.40
CA LEU A 17 -5.70 0.77 5.39
C LEU A 17 -4.33 0.62 4.71
N THR A 18 -3.68 1.73 4.40
CA THR A 18 -2.33 1.74 3.82
C THR A 18 -1.31 1.13 4.78
N LEU A 19 -1.35 1.52 6.07
CA LEU A 19 -0.49 0.91 7.09
C LEU A 19 -0.71 -0.61 7.20
N MET A 20 -1.97 -1.06 7.17
CA MET A 20 -2.30 -2.48 7.23
C MET A 20 -1.81 -3.25 5.99
N SER A 21 -1.87 -2.66 4.79
CA SER A 21 -1.33 -3.30 3.58
C SER A 21 0.20 -3.46 3.68
N PHE A 22 0.90 -2.46 4.22
CA PHE A 22 2.34 -2.57 4.51
C PHE A 22 2.66 -3.65 5.54
N TYR A 23 1.90 -3.74 6.64
CA TYR A 23 2.12 -4.79 7.63
C TYR A 23 1.87 -6.19 7.05
N LEU A 24 0.88 -6.33 6.19
CA LEU A 24 0.63 -7.61 5.50
C LEU A 24 1.80 -7.98 4.59
N ALA A 25 2.29 -7.06 3.75
CA ALA A 25 3.45 -7.30 2.89
C ALA A 25 4.72 -7.64 3.71
N GLN A 26 4.95 -6.95 4.83
CA GLN A 26 6.09 -7.21 5.71
C GLN A 26 5.99 -8.54 6.46
N SER A 27 4.81 -8.92 6.92
CA SER A 27 4.62 -10.24 7.56
C SER A 27 4.89 -11.37 6.57
N LEU A 28 4.47 -11.21 5.31
CA LEU A 28 4.78 -12.14 4.23
C LEU A 28 6.29 -12.22 3.96
N ARG A 29 6.97 -11.08 3.92
CA ARG A 29 8.44 -11.01 3.76
C ARG A 29 9.16 -11.68 4.92
N SER A 30 8.70 -11.45 6.15
CA SER A 30 9.24 -12.11 7.34
C SER A 30 9.10 -13.63 7.26
N ALA A 31 7.94 -14.14 6.84
CA ALA A 31 7.74 -15.57 6.61
C ALA A 31 8.72 -16.16 5.58
N ILE A 32 8.91 -15.48 4.44
CA ILE A 32 9.87 -15.88 3.39
C ILE A 32 11.30 -15.90 3.95
N ASN A 33 11.70 -14.87 4.69
CA ASN A 33 13.03 -14.76 5.26
C ASN A 33 13.31 -15.83 6.33
N ASN A 34 12.27 -16.28 7.05
CA ASN A 34 12.34 -17.38 8.02
C ASN A 34 12.31 -18.78 7.37
N GLY A 35 12.38 -18.87 6.03
CA GLY A 35 12.39 -20.14 5.30
C GLY A 35 11.02 -20.82 5.20
N GLN A 36 9.93 -20.12 5.51
CA GLN A 36 8.58 -20.66 5.38
C GLN A 36 8.13 -20.67 3.91
N THR A 37 7.42 -21.73 3.50
CA THR A 37 6.88 -21.85 2.15
C THR A 37 5.60 -21.02 2.00
N VAL A 38 5.76 -19.80 1.49
CA VAL A 38 4.62 -18.94 1.16
C VAL A 38 4.03 -19.34 -0.19
N ARG A 39 2.76 -19.76 -0.18
CA ARG A 39 2.02 -20.13 -1.40
C ARG A 39 1.92 -18.93 -2.36
N ASN A 40 2.11 -19.16 -3.65
CA ASN A 40 2.00 -18.10 -4.68
C ASN A 40 0.64 -17.39 -4.64
N ILE A 41 -0.45 -18.11 -4.36
CA ILE A 41 -1.78 -17.51 -4.25
C ILE A 41 -1.84 -16.42 -3.17
N ALA A 42 -1.16 -16.60 -2.03
CA ALA A 42 -1.11 -15.60 -0.96
C ALA A 42 -0.32 -14.35 -1.39
N LYS A 43 0.77 -14.53 -2.14
CA LYS A 43 1.55 -13.42 -2.74
C LYS A 43 0.70 -12.60 -3.71
N VAL A 44 -0.08 -13.27 -4.55
CA VAL A 44 -1.00 -12.63 -5.51
C VAL A 44 -2.08 -11.84 -4.79
N PHE A 45 -2.79 -12.43 -3.82
CA PHE A 45 -3.82 -11.71 -3.05
C PHE A 45 -3.25 -10.51 -2.29
N CYS A 46 -2.08 -10.66 -1.66
CA CYS A 46 -1.39 -9.56 -0.99
C CYS A 46 -1.04 -8.42 -1.96
N SER A 47 -0.56 -8.76 -3.16
CA SER A 47 -0.25 -7.79 -4.21
C SER A 47 -1.47 -7.02 -4.69
N ILE A 48 -2.58 -7.72 -4.96
CA ILE A 48 -3.85 -7.11 -5.39
C ILE A 48 -4.36 -6.17 -4.31
N PHE A 49 -4.34 -6.60 -3.04
CA PHE A 49 -4.78 -5.78 -1.92
C PHE A 49 -3.94 -4.50 -1.79
N CYS A 50 -2.61 -4.61 -1.89
CA CYS A 50 -1.69 -3.48 -1.83
C CYS A 50 -1.92 -2.46 -2.96
N ILE A 51 -2.07 -2.93 -4.21
CA ILE A 51 -2.35 -2.07 -5.37
C ILE A 51 -3.71 -1.38 -5.22
N PHE A 52 -4.72 -2.10 -4.74
CA PHE A 52 -6.06 -1.57 -4.52
C PHE A 52 -6.06 -0.44 -3.48
N VAL A 53 -5.41 -0.65 -2.33
CA VAL A 53 -5.30 0.37 -1.27
C VAL A 53 -4.52 1.59 -1.76
N ALA A 54 -3.41 1.39 -2.48
CA ALA A 54 -2.64 2.48 -3.06
C ALA A 54 -3.46 3.31 -4.08
N SER A 55 -4.28 2.65 -4.90
CA SER A 55 -5.15 3.30 -5.88
C SER A 55 -6.24 4.13 -5.19
N LEU A 56 -6.85 3.60 -4.13
CA LEU A 56 -7.83 4.33 -3.33
C LEU A 56 -7.21 5.56 -2.64
N PHE A 57 -6.00 5.44 -2.11
CA PHE A 57 -5.31 6.55 -1.47
C PHE A 57 -5.01 7.67 -2.47
N LEU A 58 -4.55 7.31 -3.66
CA LEU A 58 -4.32 8.25 -4.75
C LEU A 58 -5.61 8.98 -5.16
N TYR A 59 -6.72 8.25 -5.30
CA TYR A 59 -8.03 8.83 -5.60
C TYR A 59 -8.46 9.86 -4.55
N ALA A 60 -8.23 9.56 -3.27
CA ALA A 60 -8.57 10.47 -2.16
C ALA A 60 -7.79 11.81 -2.20
N HIS A 61 -6.63 11.84 -2.86
CA HIS A 61 -5.73 13.01 -2.90
C HIS A 61 -5.76 13.77 -4.23
N LEU A 62 -6.59 13.37 -5.20
CA LEU A 62 -6.56 13.92 -6.56
C LEU A 62 -7.05 15.38 -6.65
N SER A 63 -7.69 15.92 -5.61
CA SER A 63 -8.17 17.31 -5.55
C SER A 63 -7.11 18.33 -5.14
N LEU A 64 -5.86 17.92 -4.97
CA LEU A 64 -4.75 18.80 -4.60
C LEU A 64 -4.19 19.55 -5.81
N ASN A 65 -3.46 20.64 -5.54
CA ASN A 65 -2.77 21.43 -6.54
C ASN A 65 -1.82 20.56 -7.39
N PHE A 66 -1.60 20.95 -8.65
CA PHE A 66 -0.85 20.15 -9.64
C PHE A 66 0.48 19.59 -9.14
N ILE A 67 1.31 20.42 -8.48
CA ILE A 67 2.60 19.98 -7.93
C ILE A 67 2.42 18.94 -6.83
N SER A 68 1.48 19.15 -5.91
CA SER A 68 1.17 18.20 -4.83
C SER A 68 0.68 16.87 -5.40
N SER A 69 -0.19 16.90 -6.41
CA SER A 69 -0.71 15.70 -7.07
C SER A 69 0.39 14.89 -7.77
N ILE A 70 1.36 15.55 -8.42
CA ILE A 70 2.52 14.89 -9.03
C ILE A 70 3.41 14.21 -7.97
N ILE A 71 3.72 14.91 -6.88
CA ILE A 71 4.56 14.38 -5.81
C ILE A 71 3.89 13.15 -5.19
N ILE A 72 2.60 13.27 -4.88
CA ILE A 72 1.81 12.17 -4.30
C ILE A 72 1.77 10.99 -5.27
N PHE A 73 1.46 11.20 -6.54
CA PHE A 73 1.44 10.14 -7.54
C PHE A 73 2.79 9.42 -7.65
N THR A 74 3.89 10.18 -7.70
CA THR A 74 5.24 9.62 -7.80
C THR A 74 5.59 8.77 -6.57
N PHE A 75 5.26 9.27 -5.37
CA PHE A 75 5.50 8.55 -4.12
C PHE A 75 4.66 7.26 -4.03
N HIS A 76 3.42 7.29 -4.53
CA HIS A 76 2.55 6.11 -4.57
C HIS A 76 3.08 5.02 -5.51
N LEU A 77 3.52 5.41 -6.70
CA LEU A 77 4.16 4.46 -7.62
C LEU A 77 5.38 3.82 -6.98
N PHE A 78 6.25 4.62 -6.35
CA PHE A 78 7.41 4.12 -5.64
C PHE A 78 7.05 3.09 -4.56
N ILE A 79 6.05 3.40 -3.72
CA ILE A 79 5.55 2.49 -2.68
C ILE A 79 5.07 1.17 -3.27
N VAL A 80 4.26 1.21 -4.32
CA VAL A 80 3.70 0.01 -4.94
C VAL A 80 4.83 -0.85 -5.51
N PHE A 81 5.77 -0.26 -6.26
CA PHE A 81 6.91 -1.01 -6.78
C PHE A 81 7.75 -1.64 -5.67
N PHE A 82 7.99 -0.90 -4.59
CA PHE A 82 8.73 -1.40 -3.44
C PHE A 82 8.00 -2.57 -2.75
N GLN A 83 6.69 -2.46 -2.53
CA GLN A 83 5.88 -3.54 -1.95
C GLN A 83 5.86 -4.79 -2.84
N MET A 84 5.73 -4.60 -4.16
CA MET A 84 5.78 -5.70 -5.13
C MET A 84 7.13 -6.40 -5.12
N ALA A 85 8.23 -5.65 -5.08
CA ALA A 85 9.57 -6.21 -4.95
C ALA A 85 9.72 -7.04 -3.66
N MET A 86 9.25 -6.52 -2.52
CA MET A 86 9.30 -7.22 -1.22
C MET A 86 8.55 -8.56 -1.22
N ILE A 87 7.38 -8.61 -1.88
CA ILE A 87 6.54 -9.81 -1.94
C ILE A 87 7.13 -10.87 -2.88
N TRP A 88 7.63 -10.44 -4.03
CA TRP A 88 7.97 -11.35 -5.13
C TRP A 88 9.45 -11.72 -5.22
N PHE A 89 10.36 -10.83 -4.83
CA PHE A 89 11.78 -11.13 -4.89
C PHE A 89 12.16 -12.16 -3.82
N PRO A 90 13.14 -13.04 -4.12
CA PRO A 90 13.66 -13.97 -3.13
C PRO A 90 14.32 -13.21 -1.97
N LYS A 91 14.68 -13.95 -0.91
CA LYS A 91 15.55 -13.37 0.13
C LYS A 91 16.84 -12.84 -0.54
N PRO A 92 17.42 -11.73 -0.06
CA PRO A 92 18.75 -11.36 -0.50
C PRO A 92 19.74 -12.42 0.02
N ASP A 93 20.79 -12.67 -0.77
CA ASP A 93 21.89 -13.55 -0.39
C ASP A 93 22.70 -12.98 0.78
#